data_AF-A0A2D6PRR4-F1
#
_entry.id   AF-A0A2D6PRR4-F1
#
_cell.length_a   1.000
_cell.length_b   1.000
_cell.length_c   1.000
_cell.angle_alpha   90.00
_cell.angle_beta   90.00
_cell.angle_gamma   90.00
#
_symmetry.space_group_name_H-M   'P 1'
#
loop_
_entity.id
_entity.type
_entity.pdbx_description
1 polymer ?
#
loop_
_entity_poly.entity_id
_entity_poly.type
_entity_poly.pdbx_seq_one_letter_code
_entity_poly.pdbx_strand_id
1 'polypeptide(L)'
;MHYVHDLNQREVDLLVVKDSAPWFLVEVELSERPLGRPLRYFQDQLGAPHAFQVAVEAEYVDGDCFQSAGPIGVPARTLLSQLV
;
A
#
# COMPACT_ATOMS: atom_id res chain seq x y z
N MET A 1 -3.27 -2.66 -12.98
CA MET A 1 -2.63 -3.24 -11.78
C MET A 1 -1.36 -3.91 -12.22
N HIS A 2 -0.26 -3.66 -11.52
CA HIS A 2 1.08 -4.18 -11.85
C HIS A 2 1.74 -4.72 -10.58
N TYR A 3 2.84 -5.45 -10.72
CA TYR A 3 3.74 -5.84 -9.62
C TYR A 3 5.09 -5.16 -9.84
N VAL A 4 5.83 -4.85 -8.78
CA VAL A 4 7.12 -4.14 -8.88
C VAL A 4 8.16 -4.84 -8.02
N HIS A 5 9.31 -5.15 -8.63
CA HIS A 5 10.48 -5.71 -7.96
C HIS A 5 11.77 -5.11 -8.53
N ASP A 6 12.88 -5.25 -7.80
CA ASP A 6 14.20 -4.83 -8.25
C ASP A 6 15.29 -5.92 -8.13
N LEU A 7 16.48 -5.64 -8.65
CA LEU A 7 17.62 -6.55 -8.64
C LEU A 7 18.17 -6.85 -7.23
N ASN A 8 17.78 -6.06 -6.22
CA ASN A 8 18.14 -6.26 -4.82
C ASN A 8 17.07 -7.09 -4.07
N GLN A 9 16.18 -7.75 -4.81
CA GLN A 9 15.11 -8.61 -4.28
C GLN A 9 14.14 -7.86 -3.35
N ARG A 10 13.94 -6.56 -3.59
CA ARG A 10 12.80 -5.84 -3.00
C ARG A 10 11.59 -6.02 -3.90
N GLU A 11 10.43 -6.22 -3.29
CA GLU A 11 9.16 -6.39 -3.98
C GLU A 11 8.04 -5.72 -3.20
N VAL A 12 6.98 -5.33 -3.91
CA VAL A 12 5.65 -5.03 -3.36
C VAL A 12 4.63 -5.84 -4.15
N ASP A 13 3.60 -6.33 -3.47
CA ASP A 13 2.61 -7.21 -4.11
C ASP A 13 1.93 -6.52 -5.28
N LEU A 14 1.50 -5.27 -5.08
CA LEU A 14 0.67 -4.56 -6.05
C LEU A 14 1.05 -3.08 -6.17
N LEU A 15 1.08 -2.62 -7.41
CA LEU A 15 1.00 -1.22 -7.81
C LEU A 15 -0.37 -0.96 -8.45
N VAL A 16 -1.14 -0.08 -7.82
CA VAL A 16 -2.40 0.43 -8.35
C VAL A 16 -2.12 1.73 -9.12
N VAL A 17 -2.62 1.78 -10.35
CA VAL A 17 -2.44 2.90 -11.29
C VAL A 17 -3.82 3.50 -11.56
N LYS A 18 -3.91 4.83 -11.52
CA LYS A 18 -5.10 5.61 -11.85
C LYS A 18 -4.72 6.67 -12.87
N ASP A 19 -5.51 6.84 -13.92
CA ASP A 19 -5.25 7.80 -15.00
C ASP A 19 -3.82 7.70 -15.58
N SER A 20 -3.34 6.45 -15.75
CA SER A 20 -2.00 6.11 -16.24
C SER A 20 -0.82 6.57 -15.35
N ALA A 21 -1.08 6.99 -14.11
CA ALA A 21 -0.06 7.35 -13.12
C ALA A 21 -0.10 6.41 -11.88
N PRO A 22 1.05 6.14 -11.23
CA PRO A 22 1.08 5.46 -9.94
C PRO A 22 0.19 6.16 -8.93
N TRP A 23 -0.74 5.41 -8.32
CA TRP A 23 -1.65 5.96 -7.32
C TRP A 23 -1.30 5.48 -5.92
N PHE A 24 -1.22 4.16 -5.72
CA PHE A 24 -0.75 3.62 -4.47
C PHE A 24 -0.11 2.24 -4.62
N LEU A 25 0.75 1.92 -3.66
CA LEU A 25 1.40 0.61 -3.51
C LEU A 25 0.72 -0.18 -2.39
N VAL A 26 0.71 -1.50 -2.52
CA VAL A 26 0.15 -2.41 -1.53
C VAL A 26 1.12 -3.55 -1.24
N GLU A 27 1.31 -3.81 0.05
CA GLU A 27 1.90 -5.04 0.59
C GLU A 27 0.85 -5.66 1.52
N VAL A 28 0.48 -6.92 1.33
CA VAL A 28 -0.60 -7.59 2.05
C VAL A 28 -0.02 -8.53 3.10
N GLU A 29 -0.49 -8.38 4.34
CA GLU A 29 -0.12 -9.21 5.47
C GLU A 29 -1.35 -9.82 6.11
N LEU A 30 -1.22 -11.03 6.67
CA LEU A 30 -2.35 -11.68 7.34
C LEU A 30 -2.80 -10.87 8.57
N SER A 31 -1.84 -10.35 9.34
CA SER A 31 -2.05 -9.59 10.58
C SER A 31 -1.21 -8.31 10.59
N GLU A 32 -1.42 -7.43 11.57
CA GLU A 32 -0.65 -6.21 11.71
C GLU A 32 0.84 -6.50 11.97
N ARG A 33 1.71 -5.86 11.18
CA ARG A 33 3.17 -5.99 11.25
C ARG A 33 3.81 -4.60 11.20
N PRO A 34 5.05 -4.43 11.72
CA PRO A 34 5.83 -3.22 11.46
C PRO A 34 5.98 -2.99 9.95
N LEU A 35 5.95 -1.72 9.53
CA LEU A 35 6.03 -1.36 8.11
C LEU A 35 7.30 -1.88 7.44
N GLY A 36 7.10 -2.54 6.30
CA GLY A 36 8.18 -2.97 5.41
C GLY A 36 9.01 -1.81 4.85
N ARG A 37 10.32 -2.01 4.73
CA ARG A 37 11.22 -1.10 4.00
C ARG A 37 10.91 -1.00 2.48
N PRO A 38 10.49 -2.08 1.78
CA PRO A 38 10.18 -2.02 0.34
C PRO A 38 9.07 -1.04 -0.02
N LEU A 39 7.99 -0.98 0.77
CA LEU A 39 6.89 -0.03 0.60
C LEU A 39 7.37 1.41 0.48
N ARG A 40 8.19 1.87 1.44
CA ARG A 40 8.76 3.23 1.41
C ARG A 40 9.68 3.43 0.22
N TYR A 41 10.56 2.46 -0.04
CA TYR A 41 11.53 2.55 -1.13
C TYR A 41 10.85 2.74 -2.50
N PHE A 42 9.86 1.91 -2.82
CA PHE A 42 9.16 2.01 -4.09
C PHE A 42 8.22 3.21 -4.14
N GLN A 43 7.67 3.66 -3.01
CA GLN A 43 6.88 4.88 -2.97
C GLN A 43 7.73 6.08 -3.40
N ASP A 44 8.91 6.23 -2.79
CA ASP A 44 9.85 7.31 -3.10
C ASP A 44 10.34 7.23 -4.55
N GLN A 45 10.57 6.02 -5.08
CA GLN A 45 11.06 5.80 -6.44
C GLN A 45 10.00 6.06 -7.52
N LEU A 46 8.74 5.69 -7.27
CA LEU A 46 7.65 5.80 -8.26
C LEU A 46 6.85 7.10 -8.12
N GLY A 47 7.05 7.84 -7.03
CA GLY A 47 6.28 9.05 -6.73
C GLY A 47 4.80 8.77 -6.46
N ALA A 48 4.47 7.56 -5.99
CA ALA A 48 3.10 7.19 -5.67
C ALA A 48 2.60 8.01 -4.45
N PRO A 49 1.44 8.69 -4.55
CA PRO A 49 0.90 9.49 -3.45
C PRO A 49 0.69 8.72 -2.15
N HIS A 50 0.38 7.42 -2.22
CA HIS A 50 0.12 6.59 -1.04
C HIS A 50 0.81 5.23 -1.11
N ALA A 51 0.99 4.60 0.05
CA ALA A 51 1.56 3.29 0.19
C ALA A 51 0.93 2.60 1.42
N PHE A 52 0.45 1.38 1.24
CA PHE A 52 -0.36 0.70 2.25
C PHE A 52 0.19 -0.69 2.55
N GLN A 53 0.45 -0.95 3.84
CA GLN A 53 0.56 -2.32 4.32
C GLN A 53 -0.82 -2.76 4.79
N VAL A 54 -1.43 -3.69 4.08
CA VAL A 54 -2.81 -4.10 4.29
C VAL A 54 -2.86 -5.32 5.21
N ALA A 55 -3.43 -5.15 6.41
CA ALA A 55 -3.66 -6.26 7.33
C ALA A 55 -5.05 -6.87 7.10
N VAL A 56 -5.11 -8.16 6.74
CA VAL A 56 -6.36 -8.85 6.39
C VAL A 56 -7.25 -9.10 7.60
N GLU A 57 -6.67 -9.55 8.73
CA GLU A 57 -7.39 -9.90 9.95
C GLU A 57 -7.65 -8.72 10.89
N ALA A 58 -7.08 -7.54 10.59
CA ALA A 58 -7.32 -6.35 11.39
C ALA A 58 -8.78 -5.91 11.35
N GLU A 59 -9.27 -5.42 12.49
CA GLU A 59 -10.63 -4.89 12.60
C GLU A 59 -10.78 -3.63 11.73
N TYR A 60 -12.00 -3.40 11.25
CA TYR A 60 -12.31 -2.20 10.49
C TYR A 60 -12.06 -0.94 11.34
N VAL A 61 -11.37 0.02 10.74
CA VAL A 61 -11.20 1.37 11.29
C VAL A 61 -11.98 2.33 10.40
N ASP A 62 -12.85 3.12 11.03
CA ASP A 62 -13.57 4.22 10.39
C ASP A 62 -12.65 5.44 10.24
N GLY A 63 -11.95 5.52 9.11
CA GLY A 63 -11.01 6.59 8.80
C GLY A 63 -10.51 6.54 7.36
N ASP A 64 -10.15 7.70 6.82
CA ASP A 64 -9.68 7.86 5.44
C ASP A 64 -8.17 7.57 5.34
N CYS A 65 -7.80 6.43 4.73
CA CYS A 65 -6.40 6.05 4.60
C CYS A 65 -5.65 6.86 3.53
N PHE A 66 -6.36 7.55 2.63
CA PHE A 66 -5.76 8.39 1.59
C PHE A 66 -5.31 9.77 2.11
N GLN A 67 -5.56 10.10 3.38
CA GLN A 67 -5.01 11.32 3.99
C GLN A 67 -3.51 11.21 4.30
N SER A 68 -2.97 9.99 4.39
CA SER A 68 -1.54 9.78 4.61
C SER A 68 -0.76 9.84 3.30
N ALA A 69 0.28 10.67 3.27
CA ALA A 69 1.25 10.71 2.17
C ALA A 69 2.40 9.70 2.33
N GLY A 70 2.58 9.09 3.52
CA GLY A 70 3.62 8.09 3.78
C GLY A 70 3.05 6.68 3.90
N PRO A 71 3.92 5.66 3.98
CA PRO A 71 3.48 4.28 4.18
C PRO A 71 2.78 4.15 5.53
N ILE A 72 1.60 3.54 5.53
CA ILE A 72 0.82 3.26 6.74
C ILE A 72 0.26 1.84 6.73
N GLY A 73 0.04 1.30 7.92
CA GLY A 73 -0.75 0.08 8.09
C GLY A 73 -2.22 0.42 7.97
N VAL A 74 -2.98 -0.39 7.23
CA VAL A 74 -4.43 -0.19 7.05
C VAL A 74 -5.15 -1.54 7.06
N PRO A 75 -6.30 -1.68 7.75
CA PRO A 75 -7.13 -2.87 7.62
C PRO A 75 -7.64 -3.03 6.19
N ALA A 76 -7.68 -4.27 5.68
CA ALA A 76 -8.22 -4.56 4.34
C ALA A 76 -9.65 -4.04 4.17
N ARG A 77 -10.47 -4.18 5.22
CA ARG A 77 -11.86 -3.69 5.25
C ARG A 77 -11.94 -2.17 5.07
N THR A 78 -11.03 -1.43 5.71
CA THR A 78 -10.97 0.03 5.61
C THR A 78 -10.58 0.46 4.20
N LEU A 79 -9.47 -0.07 3.66
CA LEU A 79 -9.02 0.27 2.30
C LEU A 79 -10.10 -0.05 1.25
N LEU A 80 -10.63 -1.27 1.25
CA LEU A 80 -11.60 -1.71 0.23
C LEU A 80 -12.91 -0.92 0.26
N SER A 81 -13.32 -0.41 1.42
CA SER A 81 -14.53 0.42 1.53
C SER A 81 -14.42 1.77 0.80
N GLN A 82 -13.21 2.19 0.42
CA GLN A 82 -12.92 3.53 -0.12
C GLN A 82 -12.57 3.52 -1.63
N LEU A 83 -12.59 2.36 -2.30
CA LEU A 83 -12.17 2.22 -3.71
C LEU A 83 -13.31 2.42 -4.74
N VAL A 84 -14.20 3.39 -4.51
CA VAL A 84 -15.34 3.69 -5.41
C VAL A 84 -14.95 4.31 -6.74
#